data_AF-A0A7D5KT21-F1
#
_entry.id   AF-A0A7D5KT21-F1
#
_cell.length_a   1.000
_cell.length_b   1.000
_cell.length_c   1.000
_cell.angle_alpha   90.00
_cell.angle_beta   90.00
_cell.angle_gamma   90.00
#
_symmetry.space_group_name_H-M   'P 1'
#
loop_
_entity.id
_entity.type
_entity.pdbx_description
1 polymer ?
#
loop_
_entity_poly.entity_id
_entity_poly.type
_entity_poly.pdbx_seq_one_letter_code
_entity_poly.pdbx_strand_id
1 'polypeptide(L)'
;MDLKFIRPKLVGDDNERAVSPVIGVILMVAITVILAAVIAAFVMDMGSNQSAPAQAGLDISNNTQNTTSPGGYNVTVTSMGDNTKTVKCSSKPSEKATSVGGKFKCPDGSSIIGVNDEDKETVLQSDL
;
A
#
# COMPACT_ATOMS: atom_id res chain seq x y z
N MET A 1 45.67 -44.82 44.39
CA MET A 1 44.52 -45.09 43.51
C MET A 1 44.65 -44.17 42.30
N ASP A 2 44.73 -44.74 41.09
CA ASP A 2 45.05 -43.99 39.87
C ASP A 2 43.79 -43.35 39.28
N LEU A 3 43.76 -42.01 39.28
CA LEU A 3 42.66 -41.16 38.84
C LEU A 3 42.66 -40.86 37.33
N LYS A 4 43.56 -41.48 36.55
CA LYS A 4 43.62 -41.29 35.09
C LYS A 4 42.46 -41.92 34.33
N PHE A 5 41.83 -42.98 34.86
CA PHE A 5 40.78 -43.71 34.15
C PHE A 5 39.40 -43.02 34.14
N ILE A 6 39.19 -41.99 34.97
CA ILE A 6 37.87 -41.34 35.15
C ILE A 6 37.73 -40.07 34.29
N ARG A 7 38.85 -39.45 33.88
CA ARG A 7 38.88 -38.23 33.07
C ARG A 7 38.15 -38.31 31.73
N PRO A 8 38.28 -39.38 30.92
CA PRO A 8 37.60 -39.43 29.61
C PRO A 8 36.07 -39.55 29.73
N LYS A 9 35.54 -40.07 30.85
CA LYS A 9 34.08 -40.20 31.06
C LYS A 9 33.37 -38.91 31.45
N LEU A 10 34.08 -37.92 32.02
CA LEU A 10 33.50 -36.60 32.29
C LEU A 10 33.67 -35.65 31.11
N VAL A 11 34.60 -35.95 30.21
CA VAL A 11 34.95 -35.07 29.11
C VAL A 11 34.32 -35.52 27.78
N GLY A 12 34.03 -36.80 27.54
CA GLY A 12 33.53 -37.22 26.22
C GLY A 12 34.64 -37.13 25.17
N ASP A 13 34.61 -38.01 24.17
CA ASP A 13 35.70 -38.22 23.23
C ASP A 13 36.00 -36.94 22.42
N ASP A 14 37.25 -36.72 22.00
CA ASP A 14 37.66 -35.51 21.27
C ASP A 14 36.85 -35.30 19.97
N ASN A 15 36.33 -36.39 19.39
CA ASN A 15 35.48 -36.36 18.20
C ASN A 15 34.04 -35.88 18.48
N GLU A 16 33.57 -35.94 19.72
CA GLU A 16 32.19 -35.61 20.12
C GLU A 16 32.07 -34.18 20.66
N ARG A 17 33.18 -33.63 21.17
CA ARG A 17 33.25 -32.27 21.74
C ARG A 17 33.12 -31.15 20.70
N ALA A 18 33.46 -31.42 19.44
CA ALA A 18 33.49 -30.39 18.40
C ALA A 18 32.13 -30.16 17.71
N VAL A 19 31.25 -31.16 17.72
CA VAL A 19 30.05 -31.16 16.86
C VAL A 19 28.81 -30.58 17.56
N SER A 20 28.78 -30.53 18.89
CA SER A 20 27.59 -30.08 19.65
C SER A 20 27.39 -28.55 19.75
N PRO A 21 28.43 -27.69 19.83
CA PRO A 21 28.21 -26.23 19.87
C PRO A 21 27.88 -25.66 18.49
N VAL A 22 28.55 -26.17 17.46
CA VAL A 22 28.43 -25.67 16.08
C VAL A 22 27.05 -25.99 15.51
N ILE A 23 26.55 -27.20 15.73
CA ILE A 23 25.20 -27.57 15.28
C ILE A 23 24.13 -26.73 15.99
N GLY A 24 24.29 -26.46 17.29
CA GLY A 24 23.36 -25.61 18.04
C GLY A 24 23.30 -24.18 17.48
N VAL A 25 24.46 -23.60 17.16
CA VAL A 25 24.53 -22.25 16.56
C VAL A 25 23.90 -22.23 15.16
N ILE A 26 24.21 -23.22 14.32
CA ILE A 26 23.64 -23.27 12.96
C ILE A 26 22.13 -23.40 13.01
N LEU A 27 21.59 -24.27 13.87
CA LEU A 27 20.14 -24.47 14.00
C LEU A 27 19.44 -23.22 14.57
N MET A 28 20.05 -22.55 15.56
CA MET A 28 19.50 -21.31 16.12
C MET A 28 19.49 -20.17 15.11
N VAL A 29 20.59 -20.02 14.35
CA VAL A 29 20.69 -19.00 13.30
C VAL A 29 19.73 -19.29 12.15
N ALA A 30 19.60 -20.55 11.73
CA ALA A 30 18.71 -20.92 10.64
C ALA A 30 17.25 -20.53 10.91
N ILE A 31 16.73 -20.87 12.10
CA ILE A 31 15.33 -20.58 12.45
C ILE A 31 15.10 -19.07 12.56
N THR A 32 16.02 -18.34 13.20
CA THR A 32 15.88 -16.88 13.37
C THR A 32 15.93 -16.13 12.05
N VAL A 33 16.78 -16.54 11.11
CA VAL A 33 16.85 -15.95 9.76
C VAL A 33 15.56 -16.21 8.98
N ILE A 34 15.01 -17.43 9.06
CA ILE A 34 13.73 -17.76 8.40
C ILE A 34 12.60 -16.91 8.98
N LEU A 35 12.46 -16.85 10.31
CA LEU A 35 11.40 -16.09 10.96
C LEU A 35 11.51 -14.59 10.64
N ALA A 36 12.71 -14.03 10.67
CA ALA A 36 12.93 -12.62 10.33
C ALA A 36 12.55 -12.31 8.88
N ALA A 37 12.96 -13.16 7.92
CA ALA A 37 12.63 -12.98 6.51
C ALA A 37 11.12 -13.05 6.25
N VAL A 38 10.43 -14.01 6.88
CA VAL A 38 8.98 -14.19 6.74
C VAL A 38 8.23 -12.98 7.30
N ILE A 39 8.58 -12.52 8.50
CA ILE A 39 7.94 -11.34 9.11
C ILE A 39 8.19 -10.09 8.26
N ALA A 40 9.41 -9.90 7.73
CA ALA A 40 9.71 -8.78 6.85
C ALA A 40 8.83 -8.77 5.59
N ALA A 41 8.60 -9.95 4.98
CA ALA A 41 7.70 -10.08 3.84
C ALA A 41 6.25 -9.72 4.22
N PHE A 42 5.74 -10.24 5.35
CA PHE A 42 4.39 -9.91 5.82
C PHE A 42 4.21 -8.42 6.16
N VAL A 43 5.21 -7.79 6.78
CA VAL A 43 5.17 -6.37 7.13
C VAL A 43 5.22 -5.50 5.87
N MET A 44 6.05 -5.86 4.90
CA MET A 44 6.13 -5.14 3.62
C MET A 44 4.82 -5.25 2.82
N ASP A 45 4.18 -6.42 2.83
CA ASP A 45 2.89 -6.67 2.17
C ASP A 45 1.71 -5.95 2.84
N MET A 46 1.75 -5.75 4.17
CA MET A 46 0.76 -4.92 4.87
C MET A 46 0.95 -3.41 4.63
N GLY A 47 2.16 -2.96 4.32
CA GLY A 47 2.44 -1.55 4.04
C GLY A 47 1.83 -1.03 2.73
N SER A 48 1.74 -1.87 1.70
CA SER A 48 1.26 -1.49 0.36
C SER A 48 -0.27 -1.42 0.23
N ASN A 49 -0.99 -1.99 1.20
CA ASN A 49 -2.46 -2.09 1.17
C ASN A 49 -3.20 -1.02 1.97
N GLN A 50 -2.48 -0.12 2.67
CA GLN A 50 -3.10 0.93 3.50
C GLN A 50 -3.11 2.32 2.83
N SER A 51 -3.21 2.38 1.51
CA SER A 51 -3.47 3.65 0.84
C SER A 51 -4.87 4.12 1.23
N ALA A 52 -4.96 5.30 1.84
CA ALA A 52 -6.26 5.93 2.07
C ALA A 52 -6.97 6.15 0.72
N PRO A 53 -8.31 6.06 0.68
CA PRO A 53 -9.04 6.48 -0.51
C PRO A 53 -8.81 7.97 -0.74
N ALA A 54 -8.72 8.38 -2.01
CA ALA A 54 -8.75 9.80 -2.33
C ALA A 54 -10.08 10.39 -1.83
N GLN A 55 -10.02 11.57 -1.22
CA GLN A 55 -11.19 12.29 -0.73
C GLN A 55 -11.15 13.73 -1.25
N ALA A 56 -12.18 14.15 -1.97
CA ALA A 56 -12.33 15.54 -2.36
C ALA A 56 -13.79 15.99 -2.19
N GLY A 57 -13.96 17.23 -1.74
CA GLY A 57 -15.23 17.93 -1.79
C GLY A 57 -15.49 18.41 -3.21
N LEU A 58 -16.67 18.08 -3.73
CA LEU A 58 -17.07 18.39 -5.10
C LEU A 58 -18.39 19.17 -5.06
N ASP A 59 -18.45 20.26 -5.81
CA ASP A 59 -19.67 20.97 -6.10
C ASP A 59 -20.05 20.69 -7.56
N ILE A 60 -21.22 20.09 -7.75
CA ILE A 60 -21.69 19.61 -9.05
C ILE A 60 -22.89 20.45 -9.44
N SER A 61 -22.72 21.26 -10.48
CA SER A 61 -23.78 22.11 -11.02
C SER A 61 -24.18 21.63 -12.42
N ASN A 62 -25.47 21.37 -12.62
CA ASN A 62 -25.99 21.02 -13.94
C ASN A 62 -25.92 22.24 -14.88
N ASN A 63 -25.25 22.10 -16.02
CA ASN A 63 -25.25 23.16 -17.04
C ASN A 63 -26.19 22.78 -18.18
N THR A 64 -27.49 23.05 -17.97
CA THR A 64 -28.55 22.80 -18.96
C THR A 64 -28.61 23.85 -20.09
N GLN A 65 -27.60 24.73 -20.22
CA GLN A 65 -27.70 25.95 -21.04
C GLN A 65 -26.88 25.96 -22.33
N ASN A 66 -26.62 24.81 -22.98
CA ASN A 66 -26.09 24.86 -24.34
C ASN A 66 -26.59 23.72 -25.23
N THR A 67 -27.47 24.07 -26.18
CA THR A 67 -28.08 23.22 -27.21
C THR A 67 -27.09 22.71 -28.27
N THR A 68 -25.78 22.70 -27.99
CA THR A 68 -24.73 22.33 -28.96
C THR A 68 -23.62 21.47 -28.32
N SER A 69 -23.82 21.00 -27.09
CA SER A 69 -23.01 19.92 -26.52
C SER A 69 -23.94 18.94 -25.82
N PRO A 70 -23.70 17.62 -25.91
CA PRO A 70 -24.41 16.67 -25.05
C PRO A 70 -24.29 17.15 -23.60
N GLY A 71 -25.36 16.98 -22.84
CA GLY A 71 -25.49 17.44 -21.47
C GLY A 71 -24.25 17.11 -20.64
N GLY A 72 -23.94 18.01 -19.71
CA GLY A 72 -22.82 17.78 -18.83
C GLY A 72 -22.84 18.70 -17.62
N TYR A 73 -22.30 18.16 -16.55
CA TYR A 73 -22.16 18.79 -15.26
C TYR A 73 -20.84 19.54 -15.18
N ASN A 74 -20.92 20.75 -14.64
CA ASN A 74 -19.73 21.50 -14.25
C ASN A 74 -19.35 21.05 -12.83
N VAL A 75 -18.19 20.44 -12.71
CA VAL A 75 -17.65 19.96 -11.44
C VAL A 75 -16.61 20.96 -10.97
N THR A 76 -16.83 21.54 -9.80
CA THR A 76 -15.88 22.41 -9.11
C THR A 76 -15.31 21.67 -7.90
N VAL A 77 -13.99 21.57 -7.80
CA VAL A 77 -13.36 20.98 -6.61
C VAL A 77 -13.37 22.01 -5.47
N THR A 78 -14.10 21.77 -4.39
CA THR A 78 -14.21 22.70 -3.25
C THR A 78 -13.21 22.39 -2.14
N SER A 79 -12.78 21.14 -2.02
CA SER A 79 -11.75 20.71 -1.08
C SER A 79 -11.00 19.51 -1.63
N MET A 80 -9.70 19.42 -1.39
CA MET A 80 -8.90 18.22 -1.64
C MET A 80 -8.38 17.72 -0.30
N GLY A 81 -8.64 16.46 0.02
CA GLY A 81 -8.08 15.79 1.18
C GLY A 81 -6.59 15.52 0.98
N ASP A 82 -5.88 15.33 2.09
CA ASP A 82 -4.41 15.20 2.12
C ASP A 82 -3.84 14.04 1.29
N ASN A 83 -4.69 13.08 0.91
CA ASN A 83 -4.33 11.93 0.09
C ASN A 83 -4.89 12.02 -1.34
N THR A 84 -5.23 13.21 -1.84
CA THR A 84 -5.80 13.41 -3.18
C THR A 84 -4.88 14.24 -4.05
N LYS A 85 -4.32 13.61 -5.08
CA LYS A 85 -3.41 14.24 -6.03
C LYS A 85 -4.15 14.89 -7.19
N THR A 86 -5.15 14.19 -7.74
CA THR A 86 -5.95 14.70 -8.87
C THR A 86 -7.40 14.23 -8.78
N VAL A 87 -8.32 15.03 -9.31
CA VAL A 87 -9.71 14.64 -9.54
C VAL A 87 -9.94 14.65 -11.04
N LYS A 88 -10.52 13.59 -11.59
CA LYS A 88 -10.77 13.42 -13.02
C LYS A 88 -12.18 12.90 -13.31
N CYS A 89 -12.63 13.10 -14.53
CA CYS A 89 -13.86 12.48 -15.02
C CYS A 89 -13.57 11.13 -15.69
N SER A 90 -14.42 10.11 -15.46
CA SER A 90 -14.26 8.76 -16.03
C SER A 90 -14.33 8.75 -17.56
N SER A 91 -15.31 9.44 -18.16
CA SER A 91 -15.53 9.50 -19.61
C SER A 91 -14.57 10.45 -20.35
N LYS A 92 -13.89 11.33 -19.62
CA LYS A 92 -12.94 12.32 -20.15
C LYS A 92 -11.74 12.46 -19.23
N PRO A 93 -10.74 11.56 -19.34
CA PRO A 93 -9.57 11.59 -18.49
C PRO A 93 -8.65 12.79 -18.77
N SER A 94 -8.84 13.54 -19.87
CA SER A 94 -8.10 14.78 -20.17
C SER A 94 -8.57 15.97 -19.33
N GLU A 95 -9.80 15.94 -18.85
CA GLU A 95 -10.38 16.97 -18.00
C GLU A 95 -10.14 16.59 -16.53
N LYS A 96 -9.08 17.18 -15.94
CA LYS A 96 -8.64 16.94 -14.56
C LYS A 96 -8.49 18.25 -13.79
N ALA A 97 -8.79 18.20 -12.50
CA ALA A 97 -8.45 19.25 -11.55
C ALA A 97 -7.38 18.74 -10.58
N THR A 98 -6.29 19.50 -10.45
CA THR A 98 -5.15 19.21 -9.56
C THR A 98 -5.07 20.17 -8.38
N SER A 99 -6.03 21.09 -8.27
CA SER A 99 -6.08 22.09 -7.21
C SER A 99 -7.53 22.44 -6.87
N VAL A 100 -7.74 22.91 -5.64
CA VAL A 100 -9.01 23.46 -5.18
C VAL A 100 -9.41 24.67 -6.03
N GLY A 101 -10.67 24.75 -6.42
CA GLY A 101 -11.21 25.74 -7.36
C GLY A 101 -11.06 25.36 -8.83
N GLY A 102 -10.41 24.24 -9.16
CA GLY A 102 -10.38 23.70 -10.51
C GLY A 102 -11.79 23.31 -10.98
N LYS A 103 -12.14 23.73 -12.21
CA LYS A 103 -13.44 23.46 -12.83
C LYS A 103 -13.24 22.62 -14.08
N PHE A 104 -14.05 21.59 -14.24
CA PHE A 104 -14.03 20.73 -15.43
C PHE A 104 -15.44 20.20 -15.74
N LYS A 105 -15.67 19.81 -17.01
CA LYS A 105 -16.98 19.38 -17.49
C LYS A 105 -17.04 17.86 -17.64
N CYS A 106 -17.90 17.24 -16.85
CA CYS A 106 -18.25 15.83 -17.00
C CYS A 106 -19.52 15.68 -17.83
N PRO A 107 -19.57 14.82 -18.86
CA PRO A 107 -20.82 14.47 -19.52
C PRO A 107 -21.70 13.58 -18.62
N ASP A 108 -22.98 13.53 -18.93
CA ASP A 108 -23.98 12.76 -18.18
C ASP A 108 -23.64 11.25 -18.19
N GLY A 109 -23.92 10.55 -17.08
CA GLY A 109 -23.60 9.13 -16.85
C GLY A 109 -22.13 8.87 -16.49
N SER A 110 -21.35 9.92 -16.22
CA SER A 110 -19.93 9.80 -15.86
C SER A 110 -19.72 9.75 -14.36
N SER A 111 -18.71 9.02 -13.91
CA SER A 111 -18.25 9.04 -12.52
C SER A 111 -17.08 10.01 -12.35
N ILE A 112 -17.05 10.74 -11.23
CA ILE A 112 -15.89 11.51 -10.79
C ILE A 112 -14.97 10.60 -9.99
N ILE A 113 -13.71 10.57 -10.37
CA ILE A 113 -12.69 9.71 -9.78
C ILE A 113 -11.60 10.59 -9.16
N GLY A 114 -11.33 10.39 -7.89
CA GLY A 114 -10.15 10.90 -7.20
C GLY A 114 -8.98 9.93 -7.37
N VAL A 115 -7.81 10.45 -7.66
CA VAL A 115 -6.56 9.68 -7.72
C VAL A 115 -5.72 10.09 -6.53
N ASN A 116 -5.28 9.12 -5.75
CA ASN A 116 -4.41 9.37 -4.60
C ASN A 116 -2.94 9.48 -4.99
N ASP A 117 -2.07 9.74 -4.01
CA ASP A 117 -0.62 9.89 -4.22
C ASP A 117 0.08 8.62 -4.74
N GLU A 118 -0.56 7.45 -4.59
CA GLU A 118 -0.10 6.16 -5.09
C GLU A 118 -0.78 5.75 -6.42
N ASP A 119 -1.38 6.71 -7.12
CA ASP A 119 -2.10 6.51 -8.39
C ASP A 119 -3.28 5.53 -8.31
N LYS A 120 -3.78 5.24 -7.10
CA LYS A 120 -5.01 4.44 -6.91
C LYS A 120 -6.24 5.31 -7.12
N GLU A 121 -7.21 4.75 -7.84
CA GLU A 121 -8.45 5.42 -8.22
C GLU A 121 -9.56 5.14 -7.21
N THR A 122 -10.21 6.19 -6.72
CA THR A 122 -11.37 6.13 -5.84
C THR A 122 -12.54 6.86 -6.52
N VAL A 123 -13.70 6.21 -6.61
CA VAL A 123 -14.91 6.88 -7.12
C VAL A 123 -15.44 7.81 -6.03
N LEU A 124 -15.46 9.11 -6.31
CA LEU A 124 -15.94 10.14 -5.40
C LEU A 124 -17.43 10.43 -5.59
N GLN A 125 -17.90 10.33 -6.83
CA GLN A 125 -19.31 10.41 -7.19
C GLN A 125 -19.55 9.53 -8.41
N SER A 126 -20.59 8.71 -8.37
CA SER A 126 -21.04 7.90 -9.50
C SER A 126 -22.29 8.50 -10.13
N ASP A 127 -22.46 8.26 -11.43
CA ASP A 127 -23.70 8.52 -12.17
C ASP A 127 -24.16 9.97 -12.06
N LEU A 128 -23.35 10.88 -12.64
CA LEU A 128 -23.72 12.29 -12.78
C LEU A 128 -24.86 12.45 -13.79
#